data_AF-A0A971G1S5-F1
#
_entry.id   AF-A0A971G1S5-F1
#
_cell.length_a   1.000
_cell.length_b   1.000
_cell.length_c   1.000
_cell.angle_alpha   90.00
_cell.angle_beta   90.00
_cell.angle_gamma   90.00
#
_symmetry.space_group_name_H-M   'P 1'
#
loop_
_entity.id
_entity.type
_entity.pdbx_description
1 polymer ?
#
loop_
_entity_poly.entity_id
_entity_poly.type
_entity_poly.pdbx_seq_one_letter_code
_entity_poly.pdbx_strand_id
1 'polypeptide(L)'
;MRKLFPFLAMMVLLVSMVPAHVLAETPMYYYVKTGDYNPLNLRESPSTDAAILVKIPYGARVELLDFYAGSTWANCTYKGYYGYVMTRYLSYDKPYPKPDPGPKPAPQPSGSLFVGFQPAYYSAIVRPSTPAGFVHMRWAPSKDQPIFQDYYAGQPLQVFYANNTWCQVYDPNTHVFGYMMKEFLTYVGPIGFGEGMVGDAQ
;
A
#
# COMPACT_ATOMS: atom_id res chain seq x y z
N MET A 1 -2.38 22.17 79.80
CA MET A 1 -3.60 21.35 79.71
C MET A 1 -3.52 20.47 78.48
N ARG A 2 -3.60 19.16 78.71
CA ARG A 2 -3.59 18.07 77.73
C ARG A 2 -4.98 17.96 77.10
N LYS A 3 -5.08 17.94 75.77
CA LYS A 3 -6.14 17.19 75.06
C LYS A 3 -5.53 16.49 73.85
N LEU A 4 -5.27 15.20 74.05
CA LEU A 4 -5.03 14.18 73.03
C LEU A 4 -6.38 13.75 72.42
N PHE A 5 -6.25 13.13 71.24
CA PHE A 5 -7.17 12.24 70.48
C PHE A 5 -7.91 12.85 69.28
N PRO A 6 -8.03 12.15 68.12
CA PRO A 6 -7.38 10.89 67.72
C PRO A 6 -6.77 10.88 66.30
N PHE A 7 -5.57 10.30 66.23
CA PHE A 7 -5.03 9.57 65.08
C PHE A 7 -5.99 8.42 64.69
N LEU A 8 -6.97 8.66 63.80
CA LEU A 8 -7.69 7.57 63.10
C LEU A 8 -8.45 8.01 61.83
N ALA A 9 -8.05 9.10 61.18
CA ALA A 9 -8.65 9.52 59.90
C ALA A 9 -7.62 9.99 58.86
N MET A 10 -6.33 9.75 59.10
CA MET A 10 -5.25 10.09 58.17
C MET A 10 -4.45 8.82 57.81
N MET A 11 -5.15 7.70 57.70
CA MET A 11 -4.64 6.46 57.11
C MET A 11 -5.59 5.99 55.98
N VAL A 12 -6.23 6.97 55.32
CA VAL A 12 -6.98 6.82 54.05
C VAL A 12 -6.47 7.86 53.04
N LEU A 13 -5.21 8.30 53.16
CA LEU A 13 -4.59 9.28 52.26
C LEU A 13 -3.27 8.79 51.66
N LEU A 14 -3.03 7.48 51.67
CA LEU A 14 -1.80 6.84 51.16
C LEU A 14 -2.09 5.59 50.30
N VAL A 15 -3.23 5.60 49.59
CA VAL A 15 -3.52 4.68 48.46
C VAL A 15 -4.22 5.46 47.34
N SER A 16 -3.69 6.62 46.94
CA SER A 16 -4.11 7.30 45.70
C SER A 16 -2.96 7.63 44.75
N MET A 17 -1.72 7.25 45.08
CA MET A 17 -0.61 7.21 44.12
C MET A 17 -0.49 5.84 43.48
N VAL A 18 -1.58 5.34 42.90
CA VAL A 18 -1.39 4.57 41.67
C VAL A 18 -0.94 5.65 40.69
N PRO A 19 0.28 5.60 40.09
CA PRO A 19 0.56 6.43 38.94
C PRO A 19 -0.62 6.10 38.03
N ALA A 20 -1.50 7.08 37.75
CA ALA A 20 -2.49 6.93 36.71
C ALA A 20 -1.68 6.33 35.58
N HIS A 21 -1.95 5.08 35.25
CA HIS A 21 -1.29 4.45 34.14
C HIS A 21 -1.57 5.46 33.05
N VAL A 22 -0.53 6.19 32.63
CA VAL A 22 -0.53 6.82 31.34
C VAL A 22 -0.69 5.59 30.50
N LEU A 23 -1.95 5.25 30.20
CA LEU A 23 -2.28 4.31 29.17
C LEU A 23 -1.65 5.02 27.99
N ALA A 24 -0.40 4.68 27.71
CA ALA A 24 0.26 5.15 26.52
C ALA A 24 -0.63 4.56 25.44
N GLU A 25 -1.55 5.39 24.94
CA GLU A 25 -2.40 5.05 23.83
C GLU A 25 -1.43 4.53 22.79
N THR A 26 -1.59 3.27 22.41
CA THR A 26 -0.68 2.65 21.46
C THR A 26 -0.74 3.52 20.21
N PRO A 27 0.36 4.19 19.82
CA PRO A 27 0.30 5.17 18.75
C PRO A 27 -0.18 4.46 17.48
N MET A 28 -1.31 4.93 16.96
CA MET A 28 -1.94 4.33 15.79
C MET A 28 -1.25 4.87 14.55
N TYR A 29 -0.58 4.00 13.80
CA TYR A 29 0.11 4.41 12.59
C TYR A 29 -0.71 4.11 11.34
N TYR A 30 -0.69 5.05 10.41
CA TYR A 30 -1.28 4.91 9.08
C TYR A 30 -0.28 5.29 8.00
N TYR A 31 -0.53 4.82 6.78
CA TYR A 31 0.21 5.19 5.59
C TYR A 31 -0.62 6.09 4.69
N VAL A 32 0.03 7.05 4.02
CA VAL A 32 -0.61 7.88 3.00
C VAL A 32 -0.84 7.09 1.71
N LYS A 33 -2.09 6.93 1.29
CA LYS A 33 -2.53 6.27 0.07
C LYS A 33 -3.46 7.18 -0.73
N THR A 34 -2.88 7.98 -1.62
CA THR A 34 -3.61 8.80 -2.60
C THR A 34 -3.78 8.02 -3.91
N GLY A 35 -4.88 8.23 -4.63
CA GLY A 35 -5.15 7.50 -5.88
C GLY A 35 -4.26 7.91 -7.06
N ASP A 36 -3.65 9.08 -6.98
CA ASP A 36 -2.77 9.69 -7.99
C ASP A 36 -1.29 9.66 -7.59
N TYR A 37 -0.95 9.00 -6.47
CA TYR A 37 0.39 8.95 -5.88
C TYR A 37 0.97 10.31 -5.51
N ASN A 38 0.15 11.36 -5.45
CA ASN A 38 0.60 12.68 -5.05
C ASN A 38 0.68 12.80 -3.53
N PRO A 39 1.51 13.73 -3.01
CA PRO A 39 1.57 13.99 -1.58
C PRO A 39 0.22 14.45 -1.00
N LEU A 40 -0.07 14.01 0.21
CA LEU A 40 -1.24 14.45 0.99
C LEU A 40 -0.92 15.75 1.73
N ASN A 41 -1.84 16.72 1.68
CA ASN A 41 -1.68 17.97 2.41
C ASN A 41 -2.03 17.79 3.89
N LEU A 42 -1.07 18.05 4.79
CA LEU A 42 -1.31 18.27 6.21
C LEU A 42 -1.71 19.73 6.40
N ARG A 43 -2.88 19.97 7.00
CA ARG A 43 -3.49 21.30 7.10
C ARG A 43 -3.59 21.77 8.53
N GLU A 44 -3.64 23.09 8.71
CA GLU A 44 -3.73 23.73 10.03
C GLU A 44 -5.08 23.47 10.72
N SER A 45 -6.16 23.29 9.96
CA SER A 45 -7.49 22.97 10.47
C SER A 45 -8.21 21.96 9.56
N PRO A 46 -9.27 21.27 10.03
CA PRO A 46 -10.00 20.26 9.26
C PRO A 46 -10.91 20.90 8.19
N SER A 47 -10.32 21.65 7.27
CA SER A 47 -10.98 22.32 6.15
C SER A 47 -10.11 22.26 4.90
N THR A 48 -10.73 22.16 3.73
CA THR A 48 -10.04 22.19 2.43
C THR A 48 -9.43 23.56 2.09
N ASP A 49 -9.92 24.62 2.74
CA ASP A 49 -9.46 26.01 2.55
C ASP A 49 -8.36 26.41 3.53
N ALA A 50 -8.06 25.55 4.52
CA ALA A 50 -7.04 25.79 5.53
C ALA A 50 -5.63 25.79 4.92
N ALA A 51 -4.73 26.55 5.54
CA ALA A 51 -3.32 26.60 5.17
C ALA A 51 -2.68 25.19 5.18
N ILE A 52 -1.84 24.93 4.19
CA ILE A 52 -1.07 23.67 4.10
C ILE A 52 0.22 23.87 4.90
N LEU A 53 0.38 23.10 5.98
CA LEU A 53 1.58 23.12 6.82
C LEU A 53 2.73 22.37 6.13
N VAL A 54 2.45 21.17 5.63
CA VAL A 54 3.42 20.33 4.92
C VAL A 54 2.70 19.37 3.98
N LYS A 55 3.44 18.87 2.98
CA LYS A 55 3.00 17.79 2.10
C LYS A 55 3.64 16.47 2.53
N ILE A 56 2.81 15.49 2.82
CA ILE A 56 3.22 14.15 3.26
C ILE A 56 3.31 13.24 2.03
N PRO A 57 4.50 12.69 1.70
CA PRO A 57 4.65 11.83 0.53
C PRO A 57 3.75 10.60 0.57
N TYR A 58 3.36 10.12 -0.62
CA TYR A 58 2.72 8.82 -0.75
C TYR A 58 3.56 7.71 -0.11
N GLY A 59 2.91 6.79 0.61
CA GLY A 59 3.55 5.70 1.34
C GLY A 59 4.30 6.11 2.61
N ALA A 60 4.33 7.41 2.95
CA ALA A 60 4.89 7.84 4.23
C ALA A 60 3.96 7.45 5.39
N ARG A 61 4.57 7.13 6.52
CA ARG A 61 3.87 6.80 7.77
C ARG A 61 3.55 8.07 8.55
N VAL A 62 2.33 8.16 9.07
CA VAL A 62 1.85 9.20 9.99
C VAL A 62 1.37 8.54 11.27
N GLU A 63 1.46 9.27 12.38
CA GLU A 63 0.87 8.88 13.65
C GLU A 63 -0.48 9.59 13.79
N LEU A 64 -1.55 8.81 13.87
CA LEU A 64 -2.90 9.28 14.09
C LEU A 64 -3.09 9.58 15.57
N LEU A 65 -3.59 10.77 15.87
CA LEU A 65 -3.90 11.22 17.22
C LEU A 65 -5.39 11.12 17.50
N ASP A 66 -6.25 11.56 16.56
CA ASP A 66 -7.70 11.51 16.74
C ASP A 66 -8.46 11.69 15.41
N PHE A 67 -9.75 11.35 15.40
CA PHE A 67 -10.68 11.57 14.28
C PHE A 67 -11.60 12.77 14.55
N TYR A 68 -11.85 13.56 13.51
CA TYR A 68 -12.68 14.76 13.56
C TYR A 68 -13.76 14.77 12.48
N ALA A 69 -14.82 15.54 12.73
CA ALA A 69 -15.92 15.77 11.78
C ALA A 69 -16.49 14.47 11.20
N GLY A 70 -16.93 13.57 12.08
CA GLY A 70 -17.48 12.26 11.70
C GLY A 70 -16.45 11.38 10.98
N SER A 71 -15.19 11.42 11.41
CA SER A 71 -14.06 10.69 10.82
C SER A 71 -13.69 11.08 9.39
N THR A 72 -14.20 12.21 8.88
CA THR A 72 -13.80 12.76 7.58
C THR A 72 -12.34 13.25 7.63
N TRP A 73 -11.94 13.78 8.78
CA TRP A 73 -10.60 14.28 9.05
C TRP A 73 -9.92 13.48 10.15
N ALA A 74 -8.61 13.43 10.07
CA ALA A 74 -7.72 12.81 11.04
C ALA A 74 -6.72 13.87 11.49
N ASN A 75 -6.61 14.07 12.81
CA ASN A 75 -5.49 14.80 13.39
C ASN A 75 -4.31 13.84 13.49
N CYS A 76 -3.17 14.24 12.95
CA CYS A 76 -1.98 13.41 12.93
C CYS A 76 -0.71 14.23 13.11
N THR A 77 0.37 13.54 13.47
CA THR A 77 1.72 14.09 13.46
C THR A 77 2.58 13.46 12.37
N TYR A 78 3.37 14.32 11.71
CA TYR A 78 4.34 13.93 10.70
C TYR A 78 5.60 14.78 10.82
N LYS A 79 6.73 14.15 11.17
CA LYS A 79 8.05 14.80 11.31
C LYS A 79 8.01 16.07 12.20
N GLY A 80 7.20 16.04 13.27
CA GLY A 80 7.06 17.16 14.20
C GLY A 80 6.01 18.21 13.82
N TYR A 81 5.36 18.08 12.65
CA TYR A 81 4.19 18.89 12.32
C TYR A 81 2.92 18.22 12.84
N TYR A 82 2.07 19.01 13.47
CA TYR A 82 0.74 18.59 13.95
C TYR A 82 -0.33 19.26 13.09
N GLY A 83 -1.31 18.50 12.62
CA GLY A 83 -2.37 19.04 11.79
C GLY A 83 -3.36 18.00 11.31
N TYR A 84 -4.16 18.38 10.33
CA TYR A 84 -5.31 17.61 9.87
C TYR A 84 -5.12 17.11 8.43
N VAL A 85 -5.45 15.84 8.21
CA VAL A 85 -5.51 15.21 6.88
C VAL A 85 -6.88 14.58 6.66
N MET A 86 -7.26 14.41 5.39
CA MET A 86 -8.48 13.68 5.04
C MET A 86 -8.28 12.17 5.25
N THR A 87 -9.15 11.53 6.03
CA THR A 87 -9.05 10.12 6.40
C THR A 87 -9.10 9.18 5.19
N ARG A 88 -9.81 9.56 4.11
CA ARG A 88 -9.90 8.79 2.86
C ARG A 88 -8.56 8.53 2.16
N TYR A 89 -7.49 9.23 2.56
CA TYR A 89 -6.13 9.04 2.03
C TYR A 89 -5.21 8.33 3.02
N LEU A 90 -5.76 7.77 4.10
CA LEU A 90 -5.03 6.96 5.07
C LEU A 90 -5.35 5.49 4.86
N SER A 91 -4.34 4.64 5.05
CA SER A 91 -4.47 3.18 4.96
C SER A 91 -3.71 2.54 6.12
N TYR A 92 -4.30 1.51 6.71
CA TYR A 92 -3.64 0.72 7.75
C TYR A 92 -2.46 -0.07 7.16
N ASP A 93 -2.67 -0.63 5.97
CA ASP A 93 -1.64 -1.37 5.24
C ASP A 93 -0.70 -0.43 4.50
N LYS A 94 0.57 -0.80 4.45
CA LYS A 94 1.55 -0.06 3.66
C LYS A 94 1.18 -0.18 2.17
N PRO A 95 0.92 0.93 1.47
CA PRO A 95 0.63 0.86 0.06
C PRO A 95 1.88 0.44 -0.71
N TYR A 96 1.66 -0.23 -1.84
CA TYR A 96 2.73 -0.56 -2.78
C TYR A 96 3.49 0.71 -3.18
N PRO A 97 4.81 0.64 -3.47
CA PRO A 97 5.56 1.78 -3.96
C PRO A 97 4.85 2.45 -5.14
N LYS A 98 4.95 3.78 -5.23
CA LYS A 98 4.53 4.51 -6.43
C LYS A 98 5.23 3.85 -7.63
N PRO A 99 4.49 3.44 -8.69
CA PRO A 99 5.12 2.96 -9.90
C PRO A 99 6.12 4.01 -10.35
N ASP A 100 7.39 3.60 -10.53
CA ASP A 100 8.40 4.53 -10.99
C ASP A 100 7.89 5.15 -12.30
N PRO A 101 7.88 6.48 -12.45
CA PRO A 101 7.77 7.05 -13.79
C PRO A 101 8.99 6.51 -14.50
N GLY A 102 8.82 5.42 -15.25
CA GLY A 102 9.93 4.85 -15.97
C GLY A 102 10.56 5.91 -16.86
N PRO A 103 11.74 5.63 -17.43
CA PRO A 103 12.43 6.57 -18.29
C PRO A 103 11.45 7.24 -19.24
N LYS A 104 11.48 8.59 -19.32
CA LYS A 104 10.72 9.36 -20.31
C LYS A 104 10.79 8.59 -21.63
N PRO A 105 9.66 8.19 -22.25
CA PRO A 105 9.69 7.24 -23.36
C PRO A 105 10.70 7.69 -24.41
N ALA A 106 11.68 6.82 -24.69
CA ALA A 106 12.45 6.95 -25.91
C ALA A 106 11.44 6.95 -27.10
N PRO A 107 11.74 7.62 -28.23
CA PRO A 107 10.86 7.63 -29.39
C PRO A 107 10.35 6.22 -29.69
N GLN A 108 9.05 6.01 -29.47
CA GLN A 108 8.43 4.70 -29.60
C GLN A 108 8.47 4.31 -31.08
N PRO A 109 8.90 3.09 -31.44
CA PRO A 109 8.73 2.59 -32.80
C PRO A 109 7.25 2.68 -33.17
N SER A 110 6.94 3.18 -34.37
CA SER A 110 5.59 3.55 -34.82
C SER A 110 4.61 2.37 -35.02
N GLY A 111 4.83 1.22 -34.38
CA GLY A 111 3.93 0.07 -34.38
C GLY A 111 3.08 0.01 -33.11
N SER A 112 1.85 -0.49 -33.23
CA SER A 112 1.03 -0.82 -32.05
C SER A 112 1.73 -1.93 -31.25
N LEU A 113 2.08 -1.64 -30.00
CA LEU A 113 2.77 -2.58 -29.10
C LEU A 113 1.94 -3.85 -28.83
N PHE A 114 0.64 -3.81 -29.05
CA PHE A 114 -0.31 -4.87 -28.69
C PHE A 114 -0.71 -5.77 -29.86
N VAL A 115 0.01 -5.71 -30.99
CA VAL A 115 -0.29 -6.55 -32.17
C VAL A 115 -0.07 -8.03 -31.86
N GLY A 116 -1.01 -8.87 -32.33
CA GLY A 116 -0.88 -10.32 -32.32
C GLY A 116 -1.17 -11.00 -30.98
N PHE A 117 -1.64 -10.26 -29.97
CA PHE A 117 -2.11 -10.88 -28.72
C PHE A 117 -3.38 -11.69 -28.95
N GLN A 118 -3.39 -12.92 -28.44
CA GLN A 118 -4.52 -13.83 -28.45
C GLN A 118 -4.85 -14.26 -27.01
N PRO A 119 -6.11 -14.57 -26.69
CA PRO A 119 -6.46 -15.09 -25.38
C PRO A 119 -5.72 -16.41 -25.07
N ALA A 120 -5.31 -16.56 -23.81
CA ALA A 120 -4.41 -17.63 -23.39
C ALA A 120 -4.89 -18.37 -22.13
N TYR A 121 -5.37 -17.64 -21.11
CA TYR A 121 -6.02 -18.15 -19.90
C TYR A 121 -5.36 -19.37 -19.22
N TYR A 122 -4.10 -19.24 -18.80
CA TYR A 122 -3.39 -20.30 -18.07
C TYR A 122 -2.57 -19.78 -16.88
N SER A 123 -2.34 -20.63 -15.90
CA SER A 123 -1.38 -20.41 -14.82
C SER A 123 0.03 -20.77 -15.28
N ALA A 124 1.01 -19.98 -14.89
CA ALA A 124 2.42 -20.16 -15.19
C ALA A 124 3.29 -19.94 -13.96
N ILE A 125 4.51 -20.47 -13.98
CA ILE A 125 5.58 -20.07 -13.06
C ILE A 125 6.68 -19.32 -13.80
N VAL A 126 7.30 -18.37 -13.12
CA VAL A 126 8.43 -17.60 -13.64
C VAL A 126 9.70 -18.46 -13.65
N ARG A 127 10.44 -18.43 -14.76
CA ARG A 127 11.68 -19.17 -14.98
C ARG A 127 12.74 -18.23 -15.59
N PRO A 128 13.53 -17.54 -14.75
CA PRO A 128 14.65 -16.74 -15.21
C PRO A 128 15.73 -17.61 -15.89
N SER A 129 16.59 -16.98 -16.69
CA SER A 129 17.70 -17.68 -17.39
C SER A 129 18.74 -18.28 -16.44
N THR A 130 18.84 -17.78 -15.21
CA THR A 130 19.75 -18.29 -14.18
C THR A 130 18.99 -18.61 -12.90
N PRO A 131 19.42 -19.61 -12.09
CA PRO A 131 18.71 -19.99 -10.87
C PRO A 131 18.55 -18.86 -9.82
N ALA A 132 19.50 -17.92 -9.78
CA ALA A 132 19.45 -16.74 -8.91
C ALA A 132 18.96 -15.46 -9.63
N GLY A 133 18.56 -15.58 -10.89
CA GLY A 133 18.10 -14.47 -11.70
C GLY A 133 16.66 -14.05 -11.37
N PHE A 134 16.22 -13.02 -12.07
CA PHE A 134 14.86 -12.51 -12.01
C PHE A 134 14.35 -12.20 -13.42
N VAL A 135 13.06 -11.95 -13.53
CA VAL A 135 12.38 -11.52 -14.75
C VAL A 135 11.58 -10.26 -14.43
N HIS A 136 11.73 -9.25 -15.28
CA HIS A 136 10.99 -8.00 -15.14
C HIS A 136 9.55 -8.14 -15.64
N MET A 137 8.59 -7.72 -14.82
CA MET A 137 7.25 -7.39 -15.27
C MET A 137 7.19 -5.92 -15.68
N ARG A 138 6.61 -5.62 -16.84
CA ARG A 138 6.60 -4.29 -17.45
C ARG A 138 5.19 -3.75 -17.67
N TRP A 139 5.07 -2.43 -17.81
CA TRP A 139 3.78 -1.78 -18.13
C TRP A 139 3.18 -2.19 -19.47
N ALA A 140 4.02 -2.43 -20.48
CA ALA A 140 3.62 -2.77 -21.84
C ALA A 140 4.62 -3.76 -22.46
N PRO A 141 4.26 -4.48 -23.55
CA PRO A 141 5.06 -5.55 -24.14
C PRO A 141 6.25 -5.02 -24.97
N SER A 142 7.17 -4.32 -24.32
CA SER A 142 8.45 -3.87 -24.88
C SER A 142 9.52 -3.80 -23.79
N LYS A 143 10.78 -4.06 -24.15
CA LYS A 143 11.94 -3.99 -23.24
C LYS A 143 12.28 -2.56 -22.81
N ASP A 144 11.77 -1.56 -23.52
CA ASP A 144 11.98 -0.14 -23.22
C ASP A 144 10.93 0.42 -22.24
N GLN A 145 9.93 -0.39 -21.91
CA GLN A 145 8.82 0.03 -21.06
C GLN A 145 9.19 -0.03 -19.58
N PRO A 146 8.57 0.84 -18.75
CA PRO A 146 8.79 0.86 -17.31
C PRO A 146 8.63 -0.52 -16.68
N ILE A 147 9.55 -0.84 -15.77
CA ILE A 147 9.51 -2.06 -14.95
C ILE A 147 8.65 -1.76 -13.72
N PHE A 148 7.70 -2.64 -13.44
CA PHE A 148 6.88 -2.56 -12.23
C PHE A 148 7.51 -3.35 -11.08
N GLN A 149 7.94 -4.58 -11.36
CA GLN A 149 8.44 -5.49 -10.34
C GLN A 149 9.30 -6.60 -10.94
N ASP A 150 10.23 -7.09 -10.12
CA ASP A 150 11.05 -8.26 -10.40
C ASP A 150 10.41 -9.53 -9.84
N TYR A 151 10.41 -10.58 -10.65
CA TYR A 151 9.92 -11.91 -10.28
C TYR A 151 11.04 -12.95 -10.33
N TYR A 152 11.10 -13.80 -9.33
CA TYR A 152 12.08 -14.86 -9.14
C TYR A 152 11.54 -16.22 -9.57
N ALA A 153 12.45 -17.18 -9.71
CA ALA A 153 12.14 -18.54 -10.12
C ALA A 153 11.01 -19.16 -9.27
N GLY A 154 10.02 -19.76 -9.93
CA GLY A 154 8.92 -20.49 -9.31
C GLY A 154 7.73 -19.62 -8.88
N GLN A 155 7.82 -18.29 -8.94
CA GLN A 155 6.69 -17.45 -8.57
C GLN A 155 5.51 -17.63 -9.53
N PRO A 156 4.27 -17.83 -9.02
CA PRO A 156 3.10 -18.10 -9.85
C PRO A 156 2.49 -16.83 -10.43
N LEU A 157 2.08 -16.89 -11.69
CA LEU A 157 1.38 -15.84 -12.42
C LEU A 157 0.20 -16.44 -13.22
N GLN A 158 -0.81 -15.63 -13.48
CA GLN A 158 -1.91 -15.95 -14.39
C GLN A 158 -1.70 -15.22 -15.71
N VAL A 159 -1.81 -15.93 -16.83
CA VAL A 159 -1.65 -15.39 -18.19
C VAL A 159 -3.00 -15.28 -18.86
N PHE A 160 -3.39 -14.07 -19.27
CA PHE A 160 -4.68 -13.81 -19.89
C PHE A 160 -4.59 -13.73 -21.42
N TYR A 161 -3.57 -13.04 -21.92
CA TYR A 161 -3.32 -12.87 -23.36
C TYR A 161 -1.85 -13.11 -23.67
N ALA A 162 -1.54 -13.63 -24.83
CA ALA A 162 -0.16 -13.82 -25.28
C ALA A 162 -0.02 -13.62 -26.79
N ASN A 163 1.13 -13.13 -27.22
CA ASN A 163 1.60 -13.27 -28.61
C ASN A 163 2.82 -14.19 -28.65
N ASN A 164 3.62 -14.12 -29.72
CA ASN A 164 4.81 -14.96 -29.88
C ASN A 164 5.95 -14.61 -28.90
N THR A 165 5.93 -13.42 -28.28
CA THR A 165 7.04 -12.89 -27.49
C THR A 165 6.64 -12.52 -26.07
N TRP A 166 5.43 -12.03 -25.87
CA TRP A 166 4.96 -11.45 -24.61
C TRP A 166 3.66 -12.09 -24.14
N CYS A 167 3.50 -12.12 -22.83
CA CYS A 167 2.29 -12.50 -22.13
C CYS A 167 1.80 -11.30 -21.30
N GLN A 168 0.51 -11.00 -21.35
CA GLN A 168 -0.15 -10.21 -20.32
C GLN A 168 -0.38 -11.11 -19.11
N VAL A 169 0.22 -10.73 -17.99
CA VAL A 169 0.25 -11.49 -16.76
C VAL A 169 -0.45 -10.74 -15.63
N TYR A 170 -0.95 -11.50 -14.68
CA TYR A 170 -1.52 -11.04 -13.42
C TYR A 170 -0.89 -11.83 -12.29
N ASP A 171 -0.44 -11.13 -11.26
CA ASP A 171 0.03 -11.76 -10.03
C ASP A 171 -1.12 -11.79 -9.02
N PRO A 172 -1.64 -12.98 -8.64
CA PRO A 172 -2.74 -13.08 -7.70
C PRO A 172 -2.39 -12.64 -6.29
N ASN A 173 -1.11 -12.57 -5.93
CA ASN A 173 -0.68 -12.17 -4.59
C ASN A 173 -0.59 -10.65 -4.45
N THR A 174 -0.16 -9.96 -5.50
CA THR A 174 0.01 -8.50 -5.50
C THR A 174 -1.14 -7.75 -6.19
N HIS A 175 -2.01 -8.48 -6.89
CA HIS A 175 -3.13 -7.95 -7.67
C HIS A 175 -2.70 -6.99 -8.80
N VAL A 176 -1.50 -7.18 -9.36
CA VAL A 176 -0.94 -6.32 -10.41
C VAL A 176 -1.02 -7.00 -11.76
N PHE A 177 -1.42 -6.23 -12.78
CA PHE A 177 -1.30 -6.62 -14.19
C PHE A 177 -0.04 -6.03 -14.81
N GLY A 178 0.57 -6.78 -15.72
CA GLY A 178 1.69 -6.29 -16.53
C GLY A 178 1.98 -7.21 -17.71
N TYR A 179 3.14 -6.99 -18.32
CA TYR A 179 3.63 -7.79 -19.45
C TYR A 179 4.97 -8.40 -19.10
N MET A 180 5.09 -9.69 -19.36
CA MET A 180 6.31 -10.46 -19.15
C MET A 180 6.65 -11.23 -20.43
N MET A 181 7.94 -11.39 -20.73
CA MET A 181 8.35 -12.15 -21.91
C MET A 181 7.97 -13.63 -21.74
N LYS A 182 7.35 -14.19 -22.77
CA LYS A 182 6.81 -15.54 -22.79
C LYS A 182 7.88 -16.61 -22.56
N GLU A 183 9.10 -16.38 -23.04
CA GLU A 183 10.22 -17.32 -22.89
C GLU A 183 10.60 -17.60 -21.43
N PHE A 184 10.26 -16.69 -20.50
CA PHE A 184 10.54 -16.84 -19.07
C PHE A 184 9.34 -17.36 -18.28
N LEU A 185 8.29 -17.84 -18.96
CA LEU A 185 7.10 -18.40 -18.33
C LEU A 185 7.00 -19.88 -18.66
N THR A 186 6.83 -20.71 -17.64
CA THR A 186 6.54 -22.14 -17.79
C THR A 186 5.07 -22.37 -17.51
N TYR A 187 4.35 -22.90 -18.49
CA TYR A 187 2.95 -23.31 -18.33
C TYR A 187 2.81 -24.33 -17.19
N VAL A 188 1.82 -24.13 -16.32
CA VAL A 188 1.48 -25.03 -15.22
C VAL A 188 0.16 -25.74 -15.49
N GLY A 189 -0.86 -25.00 -15.93
CA GLY A 189 -2.22 -25.53 -16.11
C GLY A 189 -3.21 -24.44 -16.51
N PRO A 190 -4.46 -24.77 -16.85
CA PRO A 190 -5.50 -23.77 -17.05
C PRO A 190 -5.71 -22.95 -15.77
N ILE A 191 -6.11 -21.69 -15.90
CA ILE A 191 -6.60 -20.92 -14.74
C ILE A 191 -7.85 -21.66 -14.24
N GLY A 192 -7.79 -22.19 -13.01
CA GLY A 192 -8.92 -22.91 -12.43
C GLY A 192 -10.12 -21.99 -12.28
N PHE A 193 -11.25 -22.34 -12.91
CA PHE A 193 -12.55 -21.86 -12.48
C PHE A 193 -12.90 -22.56 -11.16
N GLY A 194 -12.40 -22.06 -10.02
CA GLY A 194 -12.67 -22.66 -8.73
C GLY A 194 -11.90 -22.01 -7.60
N GLU A 195 -12.65 -21.49 -6.62
CA GLU A 195 -12.25 -20.80 -5.38
C GLU A 195 -11.81 -19.34 -5.53
N GLY A 196 -12.77 -18.42 -5.38
CA GLY A 196 -12.49 -17.03 -4.98
C GLY A 196 -13.28 -15.91 -5.67
N MET A 197 -14.14 -16.21 -6.65
CA MET A 197 -14.97 -15.20 -7.33
C MET A 197 -16.47 -15.54 -7.32
N VAL A 198 -16.93 -16.24 -6.27
CA VAL A 198 -18.36 -16.30 -5.90
C VAL A 198 -18.43 -15.91 -4.42
N GLY A 199 -18.66 -14.62 -4.19
CA GLY A 199 -18.90 -14.02 -2.88
C GLY A 199 -19.95 -12.94 -3.05
N ASP A 200 -21.20 -13.37 -2.97
CA ASP A 200 -22.38 -12.63 -2.55
C ASP A 200 -22.82 -11.41 -3.38
N ALA A 201 -23.60 -11.69 -4.42
CA ALA A 201 -24.76 -10.87 -4.73
C ALA A 201 -25.98 -11.50 -4.04
N GLN A 202 -26.35 -10.95 -2.88
CA GLN A 202 -27.74 -10.88 -2.41
C GLN A 202 -28.11 -9.40 -2.29
#